data_AF-A0A6G7J770-F1
#
_entry.id   AF-A0A6G7J770-F1
#
_cell.length_a   1.000
_cell.length_b   1.000
_cell.length_c   1.000
_cell.angle_alpha   90.00
_cell.angle_beta   90.00
_cell.angle_gamma   90.00
#
_symmetry.space_group_name_H-M   'P 1'
#
loop_
_entity.id
_entity.type
_entity.pdbx_description
1 polymer ?
#
loop_
_entity_poly.entity_id
_entity_poly.type
_entity_poly.pdbx_seq_one_letter_code
_entity_poly.pdbx_strand_id
1 'polypeptide(L)' 'MKERKLELLSAALRTVGGNFDIATLDLIFTVSVELEKKGENMTLGEVKTISTKVMKKYQTS' A
#
# COMPACT_ATOMS: atom_id res chain seq x y z
N MET A 1 5.22 -0.83 -6.15
CA MET A 1 5.51 0.53 -6.70
C MET A 1 7.01 0.82 -6.66
N LYS A 2 7.55 1.82 -7.38
CA LYS A 2 8.96 2.25 -7.17
C LYS A 2 9.10 2.86 -5.77
N GLU A 3 10.01 2.35 -4.95
CA GLU A 3 10.20 2.69 -3.53
C GLU A 3 10.37 4.20 -3.30
N ARG A 4 11.17 4.86 -4.13
CA ARG A 4 11.35 6.33 -4.11
C ARG A 4 10.05 7.12 -4.16
N LYS A 5 9.05 6.64 -4.89
CA LYS A 5 7.74 7.32 -4.98
C LYS A 5 7.02 7.27 -3.63
N LEU A 6 7.09 6.14 -2.94
CA LEU A 6 6.46 5.95 -1.63
C LEU A 6 7.17 6.77 -0.54
N GLU A 7 8.49 6.89 -0.60
CA GLU A 7 9.27 7.78 0.29
C GLU A 7 8.82 9.24 0.17
N LEU A 8 8.72 9.74 -1.06
CA LEU A 8 8.29 11.13 -1.32
C LEU A 8 6.85 11.37 -0.85
N LEU A 9 5.95 10.40 -1.07
CA LEU A 9 4.58 10.46 -0.59
C LEU A 9 4.50 10.43 0.95
N SER A 10 5.24 9.54 1.60
CA SER A 10 5.33 9.49 3.07
C SER A 10 5.83 10.82 3.63
N ALA A 11 6.86 11.41 3.01
CA ALA A 11 7.36 12.72 3.40
C ALA A 11 6.32 13.84 3.21
N ALA A 12 5.59 13.84 2.09
CA ALA A 12 4.53 14.81 1.83
C ALA A 12 3.35 14.65 2.80
N LEU A 13 2.95 13.42 3.14
CA LEU A 13 1.84 13.18 4.08
C LEU A 13 2.17 13.69 5.49
N ARG A 14 3.44 13.60 5.90
CA ARG A 14 3.88 14.18 7.17
C ARG A 14 3.67 15.69 7.25
N THR A 15 3.74 16.42 6.13
CA THR A 15 3.51 17.87 6.14
C THR A 15 2.06 18.26 6.41
N VAL A 16 1.11 17.34 6.19
CA VAL A 16 -0.31 17.51 6.50
C VAL A 16 -0.74 16.78 7.78
N GLY A 17 0.24 16.32 8.59
CA GLY A 17 0.00 15.61 9.84
C GLY A 17 -0.30 14.10 9.67
N GLY A 18 -0.28 13.57 8.45
CA GLY A 18 -0.46 12.14 8.19
C GLY A 18 0.85 11.37 8.36
N ASN A 19 0.88 10.40 9.28
CA ASN A 19 2.07 9.58 9.49
C ASN A 19 1.86 8.16 8.93
N PHE A 20 2.07 8.01 7.62
CA PHE A 20 2.04 6.72 6.94
C PHE A 20 3.44 6.29 6.56
N ASP A 21 3.83 5.08 6.97
CA ASP A 21 5.09 4.47 6.55
C ASP A 21 5.03 3.95 5.10
N ILE A 22 6.19 3.60 4.56
CA ILE A 22 6.33 3.13 3.17
C ILE A 22 5.49 1.86 2.93
N ALA A 23 5.47 0.94 3.90
CA ALA A 23 4.75 -0.32 3.80
C ALA A 23 3.23 -0.11 3.72
N THR A 24 2.69 0.79 4.54
CA THR A 24 1.27 1.15 4.53
C THR A 24 0.87 1.81 3.21
N LEU A 25 1.72 2.69 2.67
CA LEU A 25 1.45 3.30 1.36
C LEU A 25 1.48 2.28 0.23
N ASP A 26 2.47 1.37 0.20
CA ASP A 26 2.51 0.31 -0.83
C ASP A 26 1.26 -0.57 -0.76
N LEU A 27 0.77 -0.88 0.46
CA LEU A 27 -0.47 -1.63 0.66
C LEU A 27 -1.69 -0.89 0.07
N ILE A 28 -1.92 0.36 0.51
CA ILE A 28 -3.07 1.16 0.09
C ILE A 28 -3.13 1.24 -1.44
N PHE A 29 -2.01 1.57 -2.08
CA PHE A 29 -1.99 1.70 -3.52
C PHE A 29 -2.08 0.36 -4.25
N THR A 30 -1.50 -0.72 -3.70
CA THR A 30 -1.65 -2.05 -4.31
C THR A 30 -3.11 -2.50 -4.28
N VAL A 31 -3.82 -2.26 -3.17
CA VAL A 31 -5.26 -2.53 -3.08
C VAL A 31 -6.03 -1.64 -4.04
N SER A 32 -5.73 -0.35 -4.12
CA SER A 32 -6.37 0.58 -5.06
C SER A 32 -6.26 0.11 -6.51
N VAL A 33 -5.07 -0.30 -6.94
CA VAL A 33 -4.82 -0.81 -8.30
C VAL A 33 -5.60 -2.09 -8.58
N GLU A 34 -5.68 -3.00 -7.61
CA GLU A 34 -6.45 -4.25 -7.78
C GLU A 34 -7.96 -4.00 -7.76
N LEU A 35 -8.41 -3.03 -6.96
CA LEU A 35 -9.81 -2.60 -6.93
C LEU A 35 -10.22 -1.94 -8.25
N GLU A 36 -9.37 -1.10 -8.84
CA GLU A 36 -9.62 -0.50 -10.17
C GLU A 36 -9.77 -1.56 -11.27
N LYS A 37 -9.03 -2.68 -11.17
CA LYS A 37 -9.11 -3.78 -12.14
C LYS A 37 -10.34 -4.66 -11.95
N LYS A 38 -10.70 -4.94 -10.69
CA LYS A 38 -11.74 -5.93 -10.35
C LYS A 38 -13.11 -5.30 -10.06
N GLY A 39 -13.13 -4.00 -9.77
CA GLY A 39 -14.28 -3.29 -9.26
C GLY A 39 -14.82 -3.96 -7.99
N GLU A 40 -16.14 -4.05 -7.91
CA GLU A 40 -16.87 -4.62 -6.77
C GLU A 40 -16.65 -6.14 -6.59
N ASN A 41 -16.02 -6.82 -7.56
CA ASN A 41 -15.70 -8.24 -7.44
C ASN A 41 -14.53 -8.51 -6.48
N MET A 42 -13.81 -7.48 -6.03
CA MET A 42 -12.72 -7.65 -5.08
C MET A 42 -13.25 -8.04 -3.71
N THR A 43 -12.80 -9.18 -3.20
CA THR A 43 -13.20 -9.69 -1.89
C THR A 43 -12.30 -9.21 -0.77
N LEU A 44 -12.83 -9.22 0.47
CA LEU A 44 -12.02 -8.96 1.67
C LEU A 44 -10.88 -9.98 1.86
N GLY A 45 -11.06 -11.22 1.38
CA GLY A 45 -10.02 -12.25 1.41
C GLY A 45 -8.82 -11.89 0.53
N GLU A 46 -9.06 -11.28 -0.62
CA GLU A 46 -8.00 -10.79 -1.52
C GLU A 46 -7.26 -9.59 -0.91
N VAL A 47 -7.97 -8.67 -0.25
CA VAL A 47 -7.35 -7.56 0.50
C VAL A 47 -6.39 -8.10 1.57
N LYS A 48 -6.81 -9.11 2.35
CA LYS A 48 -5.95 -9.76 3.35
C LYS A 48 -4.73 -10.45 2.73
N THR A 49 -4.92 -11.07 1.56
CA THR A 49 -3.83 -11.72 0.81
C THR A 49 -2.80 -10.71 0.34
N ILE A 50 -3.24 -9.56 -0.19
CA ILE A 50 -2.36 -8.46 -0.60
C ILE A 50 -1.61 -7.91 0.61
N SER A 51 -2.31 -7.64 1.72
CA SER A 51 -1.70 -7.18 2.97
C SER A 51 -0.57 -8.10 3.44
N THR A 52 -0.81 -9.40 3.44
CA THR A 52 0.22 -10.39 3.82
C THR A 52 1.43 -10.36 2.87
N LYS A 53 1.21 -10.23 1.56
CA LYS A 53 2.29 -10.16 0.57
C LYS A 53 3.14 -8.89 0.75
N VAL A 54 2.49 -7.74 0.96
CA VAL A 54 3.16 -6.46 1.18
C VAL A 54 3.95 -6.50 2.49
N MET A 55 3.35 -6.98 3.59
CA MET A 55 4.06 -7.07 4.88
C MET A 55 5.30 -7.97 4.78
N LYS A 56 5.21 -9.12 4.10
CA LYS A 56 6.37 -10.00 3.88
C LYS A 56 7.51 -9.32 3.13
N LYS A 57 7.20 -8.47 2.14
CA LYS A 57 8.18 -7.70 1.37
C LYS A 57 9.01 -6.78 2.27
N TYR A 58 8.39 -6.21 3.32
CA TYR A 58 9.05 -5.26 4.22
C TYR A 58 9.58 -5.90 5.52
N GLN A 59 9.22 -7.16 5.81
CA GLN A 59 9.77 -7.94 6.95
C GLN A 59 11.17 -8.51 6.68
N THR A 60 11.66 -8.44 5.45
CA THR A 60 12.97 -8.97 5.04
C THR A 60 14.04 -7.88 4.87
N SER A 61 13.79 -6.66 5.35
CA SER A 61 14.72 -5.53 5.34
C SER A 61 15.24 -5.20 6.73
#